data_AF-A0A2D2DVW8-F1
#
_entry.id   AF-A0A2D2DVW8-F1
#
_cell.length_a   1.000
_cell.length_b   1.000
_cell.length_c   1.000
_cell.angle_alpha   90.00
_cell.angle_beta   90.00
_cell.angle_gamma   90.00
#
_symmetry.space_group_name_H-M   'P 1'
#
loop_
_entity.id
_entity.type
_entity.pdbx_description
1 polymer ?
#
loop_
_entity_poly.entity_id
_entity_poly.type
_entity_poly.pdbx_seq_one_letter_code
_entity_poly.pdbx_strand_id
1 'polypeptide(L)'
;MPGESACSNGHAQSGVPAPAAPANSSYELISALRSSRPTAKPGAAPFSYPEEAPPALQRPHLHISGFDPRAAGGRQAIKVELRGMPPDSAPLVTMQLQSALIAQGNARHSFVRTLRGDWRPLFIEFSSRNKEHGQYRIEVELFNLHDSRIRHKWVCTLVILVPRPDATLTEIHQTFLSTHKNVRVMADDASIARVNAQAGGGRLDIDVHARNASIANLNLDAKAGKVDLGFSTIAWDEDLIEIDVPAHSDPHPHPTACACLVNAAPEAGAQRQVRLFAMAECVLGRFELYDPEADVLLTHFGDDGQDRDGLTRRLSGRHAVIRPGVNGFEIEDVSRYGILLDGVWPGKNKPVPLRLGMRIELSASIKGIVELNVTAIMPHGVIVHRIDQGAHAECFYFLEPGRHPGFPLAPFGAAPRASVMPVIYHQNGGFWHLDPASGKETALSPGAALDRLAQFPRHTRFASESYPECWIVRSALKSTHGVADMQTA
;
A
#
# COMPACT_ATOMS: atom_id res chain seq x y z
N MET A 1 14.94 27.80 -57.17
CA MET A 1 13.94 28.05 -56.11
C MET A 1 14.70 28.20 -54.79
N PRO A 2 14.88 29.42 -54.29
CA PRO A 2 15.34 29.65 -52.92
C PRO A 2 14.12 29.71 -51.97
N GLY A 3 14.27 29.21 -50.74
CA GLY A 3 13.36 29.55 -49.64
C GLY A 3 12.40 28.46 -49.17
N GLU A 4 12.91 27.47 -48.45
CA GLU A 4 12.12 26.90 -47.35
C GLU A 4 12.72 27.39 -46.04
N SER A 5 11.95 28.20 -45.32
CA SER A 5 12.32 28.85 -44.05
C SER A 5 12.06 27.98 -42.81
N ALA A 6 11.66 26.72 -43.00
CA ALA A 6 11.46 25.75 -41.94
C ALA A 6 11.63 24.32 -42.49
N CYS A 7 12.19 23.42 -41.68
CA CYS A 7 12.22 21.99 -42.03
C CYS A 7 10.84 21.34 -41.81
N SER A 8 10.66 20.10 -42.30
CA SER A 8 9.39 19.33 -42.26
C SER A 8 8.80 19.07 -40.86
N ASN A 9 9.48 19.48 -39.79
CA ASN A 9 8.99 19.45 -38.40
C ASN A 9 8.82 20.86 -37.78
N GLY A 10 8.81 21.94 -38.58
CA GLY A 10 8.44 23.28 -38.13
C GLY A 10 9.51 24.09 -37.42
N HIS A 11 10.78 23.66 -37.46
CA HIS A 11 11.88 24.44 -36.88
C HIS A 11 12.47 25.41 -37.90
N ALA A 12 12.55 26.69 -37.53
CA ALA A 12 13.20 27.73 -38.32
C ALA A 12 14.71 27.47 -38.40
N GLN A 13 15.27 27.45 -39.61
CA GLN A 13 16.72 27.39 -39.81
C GLN A 13 17.25 28.78 -40.18
N SER A 14 18.09 29.33 -39.30
CA SER A 14 18.79 30.61 -39.52
C SER A 14 19.94 30.42 -40.52
N GLY A 15 19.79 31.01 -41.70
CA GLY A 15 20.80 31.00 -42.76
C GLY A 15 21.63 32.30 -42.84
N VAL A 16 22.93 32.16 -42.55
CA VAL A 16 24.12 32.89 -43.08
C VAL A 16 24.39 34.37 -42.63
N PRO A 17 25.63 34.92 -42.72
CA PRO A 17 26.65 34.94 -41.65
C PRO A 17 27.29 36.33 -41.35
N ALA A 18 27.89 36.55 -40.16
CA ALA A 18 29.04 37.44 -39.87
C ALA A 18 29.29 37.53 -38.33
N PRO A 19 30.40 38.14 -37.88
CA PRO A 19 31.79 37.65 -37.78
C PRO A 19 32.14 37.18 -36.34
N ALA A 20 33.33 36.61 -36.17
CA ALA A 20 33.82 36.00 -34.93
C ALA A 20 33.72 36.93 -33.68
N ALA A 21 33.09 36.43 -32.62
CA ALA A 21 33.06 36.98 -31.27
C ALA A 21 33.24 35.83 -30.24
N PRO A 22 33.87 36.08 -29.07
CA PRO A 22 34.44 35.03 -28.23
C PRO A 22 33.36 34.17 -27.55
N ALA A 23 33.72 32.91 -27.26
CA ALA A 23 32.88 31.94 -26.59
C ALA A 23 32.60 32.34 -25.15
N ASN A 24 31.45 32.98 -24.90
CA ASN A 24 30.97 33.24 -23.55
C ASN A 24 30.47 31.92 -22.95
N SER A 25 31.28 31.34 -22.06
CA SER A 25 30.93 30.12 -21.34
C SER A 25 29.75 30.36 -20.39
N SER A 26 28.95 29.32 -20.14
CA SER A 26 27.80 29.28 -19.22
C SER A 26 28.09 29.78 -17.80
N TYR A 27 29.37 29.98 -17.46
CA TYR A 27 29.83 30.54 -16.19
C TYR A 27 29.60 32.06 -16.08
N GLU A 28 29.67 32.81 -17.18
CA GLU A 28 29.50 34.27 -17.15
C GLU A 28 28.03 34.70 -16.97
N LEU A 29 27.10 33.92 -17.54
CA LEU A 29 25.66 34.13 -17.39
C LEU A 29 25.18 33.95 -15.93
N ILE A 30 25.77 32.99 -15.21
CA ILE A 30 25.44 32.75 -13.79
C ILE A 30 26.06 33.84 -12.89
N SER A 31 27.22 34.37 -13.25
CA SER A 31 27.87 35.47 -12.53
C SER A 31 27.10 36.79 -12.68
N ALA A 32 26.57 37.08 -13.88
CA ALA A 32 25.75 38.26 -14.16
C ALA A 32 24.37 38.22 -13.46
N LEU A 33 23.75 37.03 -13.34
CA LEU A 33 22.49 36.86 -12.61
C LEU A 33 22.64 37.09 -11.10
N ARG A 34 23.77 36.71 -10.51
CA ARG A 34 24.03 36.91 -9.07
C ARG A 34 24.38 38.35 -8.69
N SER A 35 24.94 39.12 -9.62
CA SER A 35 25.30 40.53 -9.40
C SER A 35 24.11 41.50 -9.61
N SER A 36 22.94 41.01 -10.01
CA SER A 36 21.73 41.82 -10.27
C SER A 36 20.77 41.99 -9.08
N ARG A 37 21.22 41.73 -7.84
CA ARG A 37 20.38 41.91 -6.63
C ARG A 37 20.24 43.41 -6.31
N PRO A 38 19.02 43.96 -6.14
CA PRO A 38 18.84 45.40 -5.96
C PRO A 38 19.41 45.86 -4.60
N THR A 39 20.32 46.82 -4.65
CA THR A 39 20.84 47.57 -3.50
C THR A 39 19.72 48.38 -2.86
N ALA A 40 19.30 48.00 -1.65
CA ALA A 40 18.40 48.78 -0.82
C ALA A 40 19.10 50.04 -0.31
N LYS A 41 18.43 51.20 -0.42
CA LYS A 41 18.87 52.51 0.08
C LYS A 41 19.05 52.51 1.61
N PRO A 42 20.04 53.25 2.17
CA PRO A 42 20.18 53.41 3.61
C PRO A 42 19.24 54.52 4.12
N GLY A 43 18.29 54.14 4.97
CA GLY A 43 17.45 55.04 5.76
C GLY A 43 17.25 54.44 7.15
N ALA A 44 17.74 55.13 8.18
CA ALA A 44 17.88 54.63 9.53
C ALA A 44 16.55 54.43 10.30
N ALA A 45 16.45 53.32 11.04
CA ALA A 45 15.62 53.13 12.24
C ALA A 45 16.25 52.02 13.11
N PRO A 46 16.09 52.05 14.45
CA PRO A 46 17.02 51.41 15.39
C PRO A 46 16.79 49.91 15.62
N PHE A 47 17.92 49.23 15.82
CA PHE A 47 18.14 47.87 16.35
C PHE A 47 16.92 47.04 16.79
N SER A 48 16.48 46.17 15.89
CA SER A 48 15.83 44.91 16.21
C SER A 48 16.84 43.78 16.01
N TYR A 49 17.06 42.96 17.04
CA TYR A 49 17.88 41.75 16.98
C TYR A 49 17.43 40.89 15.78
N PRO A 50 18.35 40.29 15.00
CA PRO A 50 17.95 39.35 13.97
C PRO A 50 17.19 38.21 14.64
N GLU A 51 15.90 38.14 14.31
CA GLU A 51 15.03 37.01 14.56
C GLU A 51 15.75 35.75 14.05
N GLU A 52 15.97 34.82 14.97
CA GLU A 52 16.64 33.56 14.73
C GLU A 52 15.98 32.91 13.52
N ALA A 53 16.76 32.66 12.46
CA ALA A 53 16.26 31.99 11.27
C ALA A 53 15.54 30.71 11.73
N PRO A 54 14.31 30.42 11.25
CA PRO A 54 13.59 29.23 11.66
C PRO A 54 14.52 28.04 11.48
N PRO A 55 14.65 27.16 12.49
CA PRO A 55 15.60 26.06 12.43
C PRO A 55 15.35 25.29 11.15
N ALA A 56 16.41 25.12 10.34
CA ALA A 56 16.34 24.31 9.14
C ALA A 56 15.64 23.00 9.51
N LEU A 57 14.51 22.69 8.84
CA LEU A 57 13.74 21.47 9.07
C LEU A 57 14.71 20.30 9.08
N GLN A 58 15.02 19.80 10.28
CA GLN A 58 15.92 18.66 10.45
C GLN A 58 15.21 17.48 9.84
N ARG A 59 15.69 17.04 8.68
CA ARG A 59 15.17 15.84 8.04
C ARG A 59 15.51 14.63 8.93
N PRO A 60 14.60 13.65 9.06
CA PRO A 60 14.91 12.39 9.71
C PRO A 60 16.16 11.78 9.05
N HIS A 61 17.11 11.29 9.83
CA HIS A 61 18.30 10.64 9.32
C HIS A 61 18.85 9.62 10.33
N LEU A 62 19.60 8.66 9.82
CA LEU A 62 20.42 7.76 10.64
C LEU A 62 21.84 8.29 10.68
N HIS A 63 22.35 8.49 11.89
CA HIS A 63 23.76 8.74 12.12
C HIS A 63 24.46 7.41 12.39
N ILE A 64 25.41 7.05 11.55
CA ILE A 64 26.21 5.83 11.66
C ILE A 64 27.60 6.22 12.15
N SER A 65 28.14 5.46 13.10
CA SER A 65 29.49 5.64 13.63
C SER A 65 30.12 4.31 14.04
N GLY A 66 31.43 4.29 14.31
CA GLY A 66 32.12 3.11 14.80
C GLY A 66 32.54 2.11 13.72
N PHE A 67 32.34 2.42 12.44
CA PHE A 67 32.79 1.56 11.34
C PHE A 67 34.32 1.59 11.24
N ASP A 68 34.94 0.39 11.23
CA ASP A 68 36.38 0.21 11.02
C ASP A 68 36.62 -0.68 9.80
N PRO A 69 37.01 -0.10 8.64
CA PRO A 69 37.24 -0.85 7.41
C PRO A 69 38.45 -1.79 7.52
N ARG A 70 39.31 -1.64 8.52
CA ARG A 70 40.48 -2.51 8.74
C ARG A 70 40.09 -3.85 9.35
N ALA A 71 38.91 -3.95 9.95
CA ALA A 71 38.33 -5.20 10.44
C ALA A 71 37.72 -6.05 9.30
N ALA A 72 38.19 -5.88 8.07
CA ALA A 72 37.78 -6.62 6.89
C ALA A 72 38.01 -8.15 7.05
N GLY A 73 37.04 -8.96 6.61
CA GLY A 73 37.08 -10.41 6.75
C GLY A 73 36.63 -10.94 8.13
N GLY A 74 36.28 -10.06 9.05
CA GLY A 74 35.82 -10.37 10.41
C GLY A 74 34.39 -9.96 10.72
N ARG A 75 34.03 -10.10 12.01
CA ARG A 75 32.79 -9.52 12.58
C ARG A 75 33.05 -8.05 12.87
N GLN A 76 32.11 -7.21 12.51
CA GLN A 76 32.15 -5.77 12.71
C GLN A 76 30.84 -5.32 13.37
N ALA A 77 30.90 -4.19 14.06
CA ALA A 77 29.73 -3.56 14.65
C ALA A 77 29.74 -2.07 14.32
N ILE A 78 28.58 -1.54 13.94
CA ILE A 78 28.36 -0.10 13.79
C ILE A 78 27.35 0.37 14.83
N LYS A 79 27.56 1.58 15.34
CA LYS A 79 26.59 2.28 16.18
C LYS A 79 25.68 3.09 15.27
N VAL A 80 24.37 2.95 15.43
CA VAL A 80 23.36 3.68 14.69
C VAL A 80 22.50 4.48 15.65
N GLU A 81 22.33 5.76 15.34
CA GLU A 81 21.55 6.73 16.10
C GLU A 81 20.46 7.33 15.22
N LEU A 82 19.22 7.33 15.70
CA LEU A 82 18.09 7.94 15.01
C LEU A 82 17.98 9.41 15.39
N ARG A 83 17.97 10.32 14.40
CA ARG A 83 17.97 11.77 14.60
C ARG A 83 16.96 12.46 13.68
N GLY A 84 16.55 13.67 14.03
CA GLY A 84 15.64 14.49 13.21
C GLY A 84 14.22 13.94 13.04
N MET A 85 13.77 13.03 13.92
CA MET A 85 12.45 12.40 13.80
C MET A 85 11.30 13.41 14.00
N PRO A 86 10.17 13.26 13.29
CA PRO A 86 9.00 14.10 13.49
C PRO A 86 8.51 14.08 14.94
N PRO A 87 7.98 15.22 15.46
CA PRO A 87 7.57 15.34 16.86
C PRO A 87 6.42 14.41 17.25
N ASP A 88 5.62 13.97 16.30
CA ASP A 88 4.48 13.06 16.44
C ASP A 88 4.85 11.57 16.30
N SER A 89 6.15 11.27 16.20
CA SER A 89 6.65 9.90 16.16
C SER A 89 6.34 9.15 17.47
N ALA A 90 5.80 7.92 17.37
CA ALA A 90 5.64 7.05 18.53
C ALA A 90 6.97 6.80 19.25
N PRO A 91 6.97 6.53 20.57
CA PRO A 91 8.20 6.33 21.34
C PRO A 91 8.96 5.04 20.99
N LEU A 92 8.39 4.17 20.15
CA LEU A 92 8.99 2.94 19.65
C LEU A 92 8.98 2.95 18.12
N VAL A 93 10.15 2.84 17.51
CA VAL A 93 10.32 2.72 16.05
C VAL A 93 11.03 1.41 15.76
N THR A 94 10.41 0.54 14.97
CA THR A 94 11.03 -0.73 14.56
C THR A 94 11.95 -0.47 13.37
N MET A 95 13.16 -1.00 13.37
CA MET A 95 14.09 -1.01 12.23
C MET A 95 14.26 -2.44 11.73
N GLN A 96 14.08 -2.65 10.44
CA GLN A 96 14.42 -3.89 9.74
C GLN A 96 15.60 -3.64 8.82
N LEU A 97 16.52 -4.59 8.78
CA LEU A 97 17.73 -4.54 8.00
C LEU A 97 17.78 -5.76 7.10
N GLN A 98 18.19 -5.57 5.85
CA GLN A 98 18.41 -6.66 4.91
C GLN A 98 19.77 -6.49 4.22
N SER A 99 20.61 -7.52 4.30
CA SER A 99 21.94 -7.50 3.68
C SER A 99 22.57 -8.88 3.66
N ALA A 100 23.39 -9.15 2.64
CA ALA A 100 24.26 -10.33 2.62
C ALA A 100 25.32 -10.34 3.74
N LEU A 101 25.62 -9.19 4.36
CA LEU A 101 26.55 -9.09 5.49
C LEU A 101 25.91 -9.47 6.84
N ILE A 102 24.58 -9.51 6.93
CA ILE A 102 23.84 -9.82 8.15
C ILE A 102 23.64 -11.34 8.26
N ALA A 103 23.75 -11.89 9.46
CA ALA A 103 23.48 -13.30 9.71
C ALA A 103 22.04 -13.64 9.27
N GLN A 104 21.85 -14.72 8.50
CA GLN A 104 20.54 -15.11 7.92
C GLN A 104 19.95 -14.09 6.93
N GLY A 105 20.69 -13.06 6.52
CA GLY A 105 20.30 -12.10 5.50
C GLY A 105 19.40 -10.96 5.97
N ASN A 106 18.85 -11.03 7.19
CA ASN A 106 18.01 -9.99 7.77
C ASN A 106 18.22 -9.85 9.29
N ALA A 107 17.89 -8.67 9.83
CA ALA A 107 17.86 -8.42 11.27
C ALA A 107 16.78 -7.40 11.62
N ARG A 108 16.23 -7.51 12.84
CA ARG A 108 15.21 -6.60 13.35
C ARG A 108 15.64 -6.01 14.68
N HIS A 109 15.53 -4.69 14.81
CA HIS A 109 15.85 -3.94 16.01
C HIS A 109 14.74 -2.91 16.30
N SER A 110 14.80 -2.28 17.48
CA SER A 110 13.83 -1.23 17.85
C SER A 110 14.54 -0.07 18.52
N PHE A 111 14.36 1.13 17.97
CA PHE A 111 14.72 2.38 18.63
C PHE A 111 13.67 2.72 19.68
N VAL A 112 14.14 3.09 20.87
CA VAL A 112 13.28 3.51 21.99
C VAL A 112 13.61 4.96 22.32
N ARG A 113 12.59 5.81 22.33
CA ARG A 113 12.70 7.21 22.75
C ARG A 113 12.78 7.27 24.28
N THR A 114 13.80 7.96 24.77
CA THR A 114 14.01 8.19 26.20
C THR A 114 13.05 9.25 26.72
N LEU A 115 12.87 9.31 28.06
CA LEU A 115 12.06 10.35 28.71
C LEU A 115 12.58 11.78 28.47
N ARG A 116 13.83 11.94 28.03
CA ARG A 116 14.44 13.23 27.68
C ARG A 116 14.19 13.65 26.23
N GLY A 117 13.58 12.79 25.43
CA GLY A 117 13.29 13.02 24.01
C GLY A 117 14.34 12.44 23.05
N ASP A 118 15.51 12.05 23.54
CA ASP A 118 16.57 11.44 22.72
C ASP A 118 16.26 9.98 22.36
N TRP A 119 16.79 9.48 21.25
CA TRP A 119 16.67 8.08 20.85
C TRP A 119 17.86 7.25 21.34
N ARG A 120 17.58 6.08 21.93
CA ARG A 120 18.64 5.17 22.36
C ARG A 120 19.41 4.63 21.15
N PRO A 121 20.75 4.71 21.12
CA PRO A 121 21.55 4.15 20.04
C PRO A 121 21.45 2.62 19.99
N LEU A 122 21.58 2.08 18.78
CA LEU A 122 21.62 0.65 18.50
C LEU A 122 23.01 0.26 18.00
N PHE A 123 23.40 -0.99 18.25
CA PHE A 123 24.61 -1.58 17.69
C PHE A 123 24.20 -2.69 16.73
N ILE A 124 24.61 -2.56 15.47
CA ILE A 124 24.32 -3.54 14.42
C ILE A 124 25.59 -4.32 14.15
N GLU A 125 25.53 -5.63 14.36
CA GLU A 125 26.61 -6.54 14.01
C GLU A 125 26.43 -7.10 12.60
N PHE A 126 27.51 -7.16 11.85
CA PHE A 126 27.56 -7.81 10.54
C PHE A 126 28.92 -8.49 10.33
N SER A 127 29.00 -9.37 9.34
CA SER A 127 30.18 -10.16 9.06
C SER A 127 30.53 -10.11 7.57
N SER A 128 31.78 -9.75 7.28
CA SER A 128 32.37 -9.86 5.94
C SER A 128 33.16 -11.16 5.74
N ARG A 129 33.10 -12.09 6.71
CA ARG A 129 33.75 -13.40 6.57
C ARG A 129 33.18 -14.16 5.37
N ASN A 130 34.07 -14.71 4.54
CA ASN A 130 33.73 -15.44 3.30
C ASN A 130 32.91 -14.61 2.30
N LYS A 131 33.05 -13.29 2.34
CA LYS A 131 32.44 -12.37 1.36
C LYS A 131 33.52 -11.87 0.41
N GLU A 132 33.16 -11.73 -0.86
CA GLU A 132 34.04 -11.13 -1.86
C GLU A 132 34.27 -9.65 -1.52
N HIS A 133 35.42 -9.11 -1.91
CA HIS A 133 35.69 -7.70 -1.77
C HIS A 133 34.74 -6.89 -2.67
N GLY A 134 34.30 -5.72 -2.21
CA GLY A 134 33.35 -4.89 -2.96
C GLY A 134 32.42 -4.08 -2.08
N GLN A 135 31.41 -3.48 -2.69
CA GLN A 135 30.40 -2.69 -2.01
C GLN A 135 29.17 -3.55 -1.70
N TYR A 136 28.79 -3.59 -0.42
CA TYR A 136 27.61 -4.29 0.05
C TYR A 136 26.58 -3.28 0.52
N ARG A 137 25.33 -3.52 0.12
CA ARG A 137 24.19 -2.71 0.54
C ARG A 137 23.57 -3.30 1.80
N ILE A 138 23.18 -2.44 2.72
CA ILE A 138 22.27 -2.75 3.82
C ILE A 138 21.02 -1.92 3.59
N GLU A 139 19.95 -2.59 3.20
CA GLU A 139 18.63 -1.97 3.07
C GLU A 139 18.06 -1.79 4.47
N VAL A 140 17.58 -0.59 4.77
CA VAL A 140 17.03 -0.23 6.08
C VAL A 140 15.60 0.24 5.89
N GLU A 141 14.68 -0.38 6.62
CA GLU A 141 13.29 0.07 6.72
C GLU A 141 12.96 0.40 8.18
N LEU A 142 12.37 1.56 8.43
CA LEU A 142 11.86 1.94 9.74
C LEU A 142 10.34 2.06 9.73
N PHE A 143 9.72 1.54 10.78
CA PHE A 143 8.28 1.53 10.96
C PHE A 143 7.91 2.25 12.25
N ASN A 144 7.11 3.30 12.11
CA ASN A 144 6.43 3.93 13.23
C ASN A 144 5.07 3.27 13.43
N LEU A 145 4.89 2.55 14.54
CA LEU A 145 3.62 1.90 14.85
C LEU A 145 2.79 2.77 15.79
N HIS A 146 1.54 2.99 15.44
CA HIS A 146 0.53 3.58 16.31
C HIS A 146 -0.69 2.64 16.33
N ASP A 147 -1.10 2.17 17.50
CA ASP A 147 -2.19 1.18 17.66
C ASP A 147 -2.04 -0.05 16.74
N SER A 148 -0.81 -0.58 16.65
CA SER A 148 -0.44 -1.71 15.78
C SER A 148 -0.57 -1.46 14.27
N ARG A 149 -0.78 -0.21 13.84
CA ARG A 149 -0.78 0.21 12.43
C ARG A 149 0.47 1.01 12.10
N ILE A 150 1.01 0.83 10.89
CA ILE A 150 2.16 1.59 10.42
C ILE A 150 1.67 2.99 10.04
N ARG A 151 2.05 4.00 10.82
CA ARG A 151 1.69 5.40 10.58
C ARG A 151 2.69 6.07 9.63
N HIS A 152 3.97 5.76 9.78
CA HIS A 152 5.04 6.24 8.92
C HIS A 152 5.98 5.08 8.60
N LYS A 153 6.43 5.02 7.35
CA LYS A 153 7.49 4.12 6.90
C LYS A 153 8.61 4.94 6.30
N TRP A 154 9.83 4.72 6.77
CA TRP A 154 11.02 5.34 6.19
C TRP A 154 11.98 4.29 5.66
N VAL A 155 12.73 4.64 4.62
CA VAL A 155 13.74 3.79 4.01
C VAL A 155 15.04 4.54 3.79
N CYS A 156 16.16 3.83 3.90
CA CYS A 156 17.46 4.29 3.41
C CYS A 156 18.32 3.07 3.02
N THR A 157 19.47 3.33 2.40
CA THR A 157 20.43 2.27 2.03
C THR A 157 21.82 2.64 2.50
N LEU A 158 22.40 1.82 3.36
CA LEU A 158 23.80 1.97 3.78
C LEU A 158 24.69 1.22 2.79
N VAL A 159 25.81 1.82 2.39
CA VAL A 159 26.83 1.15 1.56
C VAL A 159 28.08 0.90 2.40
N ILE A 160 28.40 -0.39 2.59
CA ILE A 160 29.58 -0.84 3.33
C ILE A 160 30.60 -1.39 2.35
N LEU A 161 31.80 -0.81 2.36
CA LEU A 161 32.93 -1.29 1.57
C LEU A 161 33.65 -2.41 2.31
N VAL A 162 33.77 -3.57 1.67
CA VAL A 162 34.60 -4.70 2.12
C VAL A 162 35.91 -4.67 1.31
N PRO A 163 37.06 -4.36 1.94
CA PRO A 163 38.36 -4.35 1.28
C PRO A 163 38.79 -5.72 0.77
N ARG A 164 39.79 -5.73 -0.13
CA ARG A 164 40.49 -6.97 -0.49
C ARG A 164 41.26 -7.52 0.71
N PRO A 165 41.40 -8.85 0.85
CA PRO A 165 42.17 -9.46 1.93
C PRO A 165 43.65 -9.05 1.97
N ASP A 166 44.22 -8.68 0.82
CA ASP A 166 45.60 -8.24 0.64
C ASP A 166 45.77 -6.71 0.63
N ALA A 167 44.68 -5.95 0.80
CA ALA A 167 44.73 -4.49 0.75
C ALA A 167 45.57 -3.94 1.92
N THR A 168 46.59 -3.15 1.58
CA THR A 168 47.38 -2.45 2.59
C THR A 168 46.55 -1.38 3.29
N LEU A 169 46.90 -1.02 4.53
CA LEU A 169 46.21 0.05 5.27
C LEU A 169 46.19 1.38 4.48
N THR A 170 47.24 1.63 3.70
CA THR A 170 47.36 2.76 2.78
C THR A 170 46.34 2.69 1.64
N GLU A 171 46.16 1.52 1.02
CA GLU A 171 45.15 1.30 -0.03
C GLU A 171 43.71 1.41 0.50
N ILE A 172 43.45 0.86 1.69
CA ILE A 172 42.17 0.98 2.37
C ILE A 172 41.87 2.46 2.62
N HIS A 173 42.85 3.20 3.14
CA HIS A 173 42.70 4.63 3.44
C HIS A 173 42.53 5.48 2.17
N GLN A 174 43.30 5.23 1.10
CA GLN A 174 43.18 5.97 -0.17
C GLN A 174 41.84 5.72 -0.87
N THR A 175 41.43 4.46 -0.99
CA THR A 175 40.14 4.10 -1.60
C THR A 175 39.01 4.75 -0.81
N PHE A 176 39.10 4.71 0.52
CA PHE A 176 38.07 5.22 1.41
C PHE A 176 37.97 6.76 1.41
N LEU A 177 39.10 7.48 1.47
CA LEU A 177 39.12 8.95 1.36
C LEU A 177 38.65 9.43 -0.02
N SER A 178 38.93 8.67 -1.08
CA SER A 178 38.41 8.99 -2.42
C SER A 178 36.88 8.88 -2.51
N THR A 179 36.27 8.03 -1.68
CA THR A 179 34.81 7.84 -1.59
C THR A 179 34.11 8.79 -0.61
N HIS A 180 34.81 9.30 0.42
CA HIS A 180 34.22 10.18 1.44
C HIS A 180 34.83 11.59 1.41
N LYS A 181 34.22 12.43 0.55
CA LYS A 181 34.14 13.90 0.51
C LYS A 181 35.42 14.75 0.74
N ASN A 182 35.74 15.53 -0.29
CA ASN A 182 36.59 16.73 -0.26
C ASN A 182 36.08 17.76 0.76
N VAL A 183 36.97 18.30 1.60
CA VAL A 183 36.66 19.43 2.47
C VAL A 183 36.84 20.73 1.68
N ARG A 184 35.74 21.48 1.46
CA ARG A 184 35.78 22.81 0.85
C ARG A 184 35.56 23.89 1.91
N VAL A 185 36.50 24.83 2.00
CA VAL A 185 36.42 25.98 2.91
C VAL A 185 36.22 27.24 2.08
N MET A 186 35.08 27.91 2.26
CA MET A 186 34.77 29.18 1.60
C MET A 186 34.52 30.26 2.64
N ALA A 187 35.17 31.42 2.47
CA ALA A 187 34.91 32.64 3.23
C ALA A 187 34.59 33.79 2.27
N ASP A 188 33.49 34.50 2.50
CA ASP A 188 33.04 35.65 1.70
C ASP A 188 32.58 36.80 2.62
N ASP A 189 32.44 38.01 2.08
CA ASP A 189 31.97 39.21 2.79
C ASP A 189 32.68 39.51 4.14
N ALA A 190 34.01 39.63 4.12
CA ALA A 190 34.86 39.90 5.30
C ALA A 190 34.73 38.88 6.45
N SER A 191 34.16 37.70 6.19
CA SER A 191 34.09 36.61 7.16
C SER A 191 35.42 35.86 7.32
N ILE A 192 35.58 35.20 8.47
CA ILE A 192 36.75 34.37 8.78
C ILE A 192 36.30 32.93 8.91
N ALA A 193 36.70 32.08 7.96
CA ALA A 193 36.53 30.64 8.07
C ALA A 193 37.81 30.02 8.64
N ARG A 194 37.70 29.29 9.75
CA ARG A 194 38.81 28.56 10.39
C ARG A 194 38.50 27.08 10.42
N VAL A 195 39.41 26.27 9.87
CA VAL A 195 39.37 24.82 10.02
C VAL A 195 40.63 24.38 10.75
N ASN A 196 40.44 23.85 11.96
CA ASN A 196 41.49 23.23 12.74
C ASN A 196 41.40 21.72 12.54
N ALA A 197 42.18 21.19 11.60
CA ALA A 197 42.31 19.75 11.43
C ALA A 197 43.51 19.26 12.24
N GLN A 198 43.27 18.46 13.29
CA GLN A 198 44.34 17.66 13.89
C GLN A 198 44.61 16.47 12.95
N ALA A 199 45.37 16.72 11.88
CA ALA A 199 45.70 15.71 10.89
C ALA A 199 46.88 14.86 11.37
N GLY A 200 46.57 13.70 11.96
CA GLY A 200 47.51 12.60 12.04
C GLY A 200 47.73 11.98 10.66
N GLY A 201 48.85 12.33 10.02
CA GLY A 201 49.50 11.57 8.93
C GLY A 201 48.61 11.06 7.78
N GLY A 202 48.19 11.95 6.87
CA GLY A 202 47.58 11.61 5.58
C GLY A 202 47.48 12.82 4.66
N ARG A 203 47.46 12.62 3.33
CA ARG A 203 47.31 13.71 2.34
C ARG A 203 45.85 14.11 2.23
N LEU A 204 45.48 15.24 2.82
CA LEU A 204 44.17 15.88 2.70
C LEU A 204 44.16 16.76 1.43
N ASP A 205 43.13 16.65 0.59
CA ASP A 205 42.92 17.59 -0.53
C ASP A 205 41.97 18.70 -0.05
N ILE A 206 42.52 19.89 0.19
CA ILE A 206 41.81 21.01 0.81
C ILE A 206 41.77 22.15 -0.20
N ASP A 207 40.57 22.48 -0.64
CA ASP A 207 40.33 23.60 -1.55
C ASP A 207 39.93 24.83 -0.73
N VAL A 208 40.82 25.83 -0.69
CA VAL A 208 40.69 27.04 0.13
C VAL A 208 40.47 28.24 -0.78
N HIS A 209 39.30 28.88 -0.65
CA HIS A 209 38.96 30.09 -1.39
C HIS A 209 38.59 31.24 -0.46
N ALA A 210 39.25 32.38 -0.66
CA ALA A 210 38.95 33.66 -0.03
C ALA A 210 38.70 34.73 -1.10
N ARG A 211 37.63 35.52 -0.94
CA ARG A 211 37.22 36.60 -1.85
C ARG A 211 36.74 37.79 -1.02
N ASN A 212 36.72 38.99 -1.60
CA ASN A 212 36.15 40.19 -0.97
C ASN A 212 36.72 40.51 0.43
N ALA A 213 38.05 40.59 0.52
CA ALA A 213 38.79 40.90 1.76
C ALA A 213 38.58 39.89 2.92
N SER A 214 38.11 38.68 2.63
CA SER A 214 37.97 37.60 3.60
C SER A 214 39.30 36.91 3.91
N ILE A 215 39.35 36.23 5.06
CA ILE A 215 40.52 35.47 5.51
C ILE A 215 40.12 34.01 5.70
N ALA A 216 40.71 33.12 4.91
CA ALA A 216 40.66 31.69 5.14
C ALA A 216 41.97 31.25 5.80
N ASN A 217 41.89 30.74 7.02
CA ASN A 217 43.06 30.27 7.77
C ASN A 217 42.95 28.75 8.00
N LEU A 218 43.90 28.03 7.43
CA LEU A 218 44.11 26.61 7.62
C LEU A 218 45.38 26.42 8.47
N ASN A 219 45.22 25.90 9.69
CA ASN A 219 46.35 25.57 10.55
C ASN A 219 46.47 24.04 10.69
N LEU A 220 47.64 23.51 10.31
CA LEU A 220 47.97 22.07 10.31
C LEU A 220 49.05 21.70 11.35
N ASP A 221 49.36 22.56 12.31
CA ASP A 221 50.48 22.34 13.24
C ASP A 221 50.27 21.12 14.15
N ALA A 222 51.11 20.10 13.95
CA ALA A 222 51.27 18.95 14.83
C ALA A 222 52.18 19.32 16.01
N LYS A 223 51.62 19.42 17.23
CA LYS A 223 52.46 19.49 18.44
C LYS A 223 53.13 18.14 18.69
N ALA A 224 54.46 18.14 18.80
CA ALA A 224 55.24 16.99 19.23
C ALA A 224 54.95 16.65 20.69
N GLY A 225 54.18 15.59 20.88
CA GLY A 225 53.84 14.96 22.16
C GLY A 225 53.21 13.61 21.86
N LYS A 226 53.31 12.63 22.77
CA LYS A 226 52.80 11.27 22.56
C LYS A 226 51.33 11.33 22.10
N VAL A 227 51.11 11.11 20.81
CA VAL A 227 49.77 11.04 20.20
C VAL A 227 49.24 9.66 20.53
N ASP A 228 48.30 9.58 21.49
CA ASP A 228 47.43 8.42 21.56
C ASP A 228 46.59 8.44 20.27
N LEU A 229 47.00 7.59 19.33
CA LEU A 229 46.26 7.31 18.10
C LEU A 229 44.97 6.59 18.49
N GLY A 230 43.96 7.36 18.91
CA GLY A 230 42.59 6.88 18.94
C GLY A 230 42.23 6.38 17.55
N PHE A 231 41.82 5.12 17.45
CA PHE A 231 41.47 4.50 16.18
C PHE A 231 40.41 5.34 15.47
N SER A 232 40.72 5.83 14.25
CA SER A 232 39.81 6.61 13.43
C SER A 232 38.64 5.72 12.97
N THR A 233 37.54 5.73 13.72
CA THR A 233 36.28 5.13 13.26
C THR A 233 35.54 6.13 12.39
N ILE A 234 34.87 5.63 11.36
CA ILE A 234 34.16 6.47 10.41
C ILE A 234 32.75 6.72 10.93
N ALA A 235 32.27 7.94 10.69
CA ALA A 235 30.88 8.32 10.90
C ALA A 235 30.31 9.06 9.68
N TRP A 236 29.03 8.85 9.40
CA TRP A 236 28.29 9.52 8.33
C TRP A 236 26.79 9.53 8.64
N ASP A 237 26.04 10.34 7.91
CA ASP A 237 24.59 10.45 8.03
C ASP A 237 23.92 9.94 6.75
N GLU A 238 22.82 9.21 6.90
CA GLU A 238 21.98 8.72 5.81
C GLU A 238 20.57 9.25 5.95
N ASP A 239 20.06 9.86 4.89
CA ASP A 239 18.77 10.54 4.89
C ASP A 239 17.60 9.54 4.96
N LEU A 240 16.69 9.85 5.88
CA LEU A 240 15.33 9.36 6.06
C LEU A 240 14.39 9.61 4.88
N ILE A 241 14.26 8.72 3.89
CA ILE A 241 13.23 8.87 2.85
C ILE A 241 11.91 8.29 3.36
N GLU A 242 10.91 9.13 3.57
CA GLU A 242 9.56 8.69 3.90
C GLU A 242 8.87 8.13 2.65
N ILE A 243 8.19 7.00 2.80
CA ILE A 243 7.44 6.35 1.72
C ILE A 243 5.98 6.16 2.14
N ASP A 244 5.08 6.33 1.16
CA ASP A 244 3.65 6.16 1.38
C ASP A 244 3.36 4.73 1.85
N VAL A 245 2.66 4.64 2.98
CA VAL A 245 2.08 3.39 3.46
C VAL A 245 0.67 3.31 2.90
N PRO A 246 0.26 2.20 2.24
CA PRO A 246 -1.12 2.05 1.82
C PRO A 246 -2.06 2.31 2.99
N ALA A 247 -3.00 3.21 2.80
CA ALA A 247 -3.98 3.57 3.83
C ALA A 247 -4.67 2.28 4.30
N HIS A 248 -4.45 1.92 5.57
CA HIS A 248 -5.23 0.86 6.19
C HIS A 248 -6.62 1.41 6.42
N SER A 249 -7.58 0.96 5.61
CA SER A 249 -8.97 1.31 5.78
C SER A 249 -9.49 0.71 7.09
N ASP A 250 -10.23 1.51 7.85
CA ASP A 250 -10.82 1.04 9.11
C ASP A 250 -11.73 -0.16 8.85
N PRO A 251 -11.68 -1.19 9.71
CA PRO A 251 -12.55 -2.35 9.59
C PRO A 251 -14.01 -1.89 9.66
N HIS A 252 -14.88 -2.57 8.92
CA HIS A 252 -16.30 -2.33 8.99
C HIS A 252 -16.80 -2.51 10.43
N PRO A 253 -17.69 -1.65 10.95
CA PRO A 253 -18.19 -1.75 12.34
C PRO A 253 -18.91 -3.07 12.64
N HIS A 254 -19.35 -3.79 11.62
CA HIS A 254 -19.98 -5.10 11.75
C HIS A 254 -19.45 -6.08 10.69
N PRO A 255 -18.28 -6.71 10.89
CA PRO A 255 -17.70 -7.60 9.90
C PRO A 255 -18.58 -8.84 9.67
N THR A 256 -18.93 -9.11 8.41
CA THR A 256 -19.58 -10.35 7.97
C THR A 256 -19.43 -10.53 6.46
N ALA A 257 -19.33 -11.78 6.01
CA ALA A 257 -19.25 -12.15 4.59
C ALA A 257 -20.62 -12.59 4.02
N CYS A 258 -21.61 -12.81 4.88
CA CYS A 258 -22.96 -13.17 4.48
C CYS A 258 -24.00 -12.45 5.35
N ALA A 259 -25.13 -12.09 4.76
CA ALA A 259 -26.18 -11.33 5.44
C ALA A 259 -27.52 -11.51 4.72
N CYS A 260 -28.58 -10.98 5.33
CA CYS A 260 -29.90 -10.96 4.72
C CYS A 260 -30.60 -9.63 5.02
N LEU A 261 -31.17 -9.02 3.98
CA LEU A 261 -32.18 -7.98 4.16
C LEU A 261 -33.55 -8.65 4.22
N VAL A 262 -34.20 -8.54 5.37
CA VAL A 262 -35.50 -9.14 5.61
C VAL A 262 -36.56 -8.05 5.51
N ASN A 263 -37.39 -8.12 4.49
CA ASN A 263 -38.57 -7.27 4.35
C ASN A 263 -39.77 -7.96 5.03
N ALA A 264 -40.22 -7.38 6.15
CA ALA A 264 -41.32 -7.95 6.94
C ALA A 264 -42.70 -7.80 6.26
N ALA A 265 -42.84 -6.84 5.34
CA ALA A 265 -44.08 -6.57 4.62
C ALA A 265 -43.77 -6.26 3.14
N PRO A 266 -43.48 -7.29 2.33
CA PRO A 266 -43.15 -7.09 0.93
C PRO A 266 -44.36 -6.55 0.16
N GLU A 267 -44.16 -5.43 -0.53
CA GLU A 267 -45.11 -4.89 -1.49
C GLU A 267 -45.17 -5.80 -2.73
N ALA A 268 -46.22 -5.67 -3.54
CA ALA A 268 -46.41 -6.48 -4.74
C ALA A 268 -45.16 -6.44 -5.64
N GLY A 269 -44.53 -7.60 -5.87
CA GLY A 269 -43.34 -7.74 -6.71
C GLY A 269 -41.99 -7.65 -5.97
N ALA A 270 -41.97 -7.23 -4.70
CA ALA A 270 -40.75 -7.22 -3.88
C ALA A 270 -40.45 -8.60 -3.29
N GLN A 271 -39.17 -8.89 -3.07
CA GLN A 271 -38.75 -10.12 -2.39
C GLN A 271 -38.84 -9.93 -0.88
N ARG A 272 -39.27 -10.99 -0.20
CA ARG A 272 -39.25 -11.04 1.27
C ARG A 272 -37.82 -11.04 1.81
N GLN A 273 -36.90 -11.71 1.10
CA GLN A 273 -35.50 -11.82 1.50
C GLN A 273 -34.55 -11.45 0.37
N VAL A 274 -33.57 -10.60 0.68
CA VAL A 274 -32.42 -10.33 -0.20
C VAL A 274 -31.20 -10.89 0.49
N ARG A 275 -30.70 -12.02 -0.01
CA ARG A 275 -29.54 -12.72 0.58
C ARG A 275 -28.26 -12.15 -0.02
N LEU A 276 -27.32 -11.77 0.84
CA LEU A 276 -26.07 -11.13 0.48
C LEU A 276 -24.91 -12.09 0.72
N PHE A 277 -24.06 -12.28 -0.28
CA PHE A 277 -22.86 -13.11 -0.19
C PHE A 277 -21.67 -12.35 -0.77
N ALA A 278 -20.63 -12.20 0.03
CA ALA A 278 -19.36 -11.61 -0.36
C ALA A 278 -18.23 -12.58 -0.01
N MET A 279 -18.05 -13.57 -0.88
CA MET A 279 -17.06 -14.63 -0.74
C MET A 279 -16.31 -14.80 -2.07
N ALA A 280 -15.10 -15.36 -2.01
CA ALA A 280 -14.32 -15.63 -3.23
C ALA A 280 -15.03 -16.65 -4.15
N GLU A 281 -15.75 -17.59 -3.54
CA GLU A 281 -16.68 -18.48 -4.22
C GLU A 281 -17.94 -18.63 -3.38
N CYS A 282 -19.10 -18.74 -4.04
CA CYS A 282 -20.37 -19.01 -3.40
C CYS A 282 -20.93 -20.31 -3.97
N VAL A 283 -21.10 -21.29 -3.09
CA VAL A 283 -21.59 -22.61 -3.47
C VAL A 283 -23.10 -22.64 -3.31
N LEU A 284 -23.80 -22.87 -4.41
CA LEU A 284 -25.23 -23.07 -4.47
C LEU A 284 -25.53 -24.55 -4.31
N GLY A 285 -26.48 -24.90 -3.46
CA GLY A 285 -26.79 -26.29 -3.19
C GLY A 285 -28.11 -26.52 -2.49
N ARG A 286 -28.39 -27.79 -2.24
CA ARG A 286 -29.56 -28.24 -1.50
C ARG A 286 -29.62 -27.61 -0.12
N PHE A 287 -30.81 -27.18 0.30
CA PHE A 287 -31.04 -26.79 1.68
C PHE A 287 -30.84 -27.97 2.64
N GLU A 288 -29.93 -27.80 3.59
CA GLU A 288 -29.66 -28.74 4.67
C GLU A 288 -29.55 -27.98 5.98
N LEU A 289 -30.19 -28.51 7.02
CA LEU A 289 -30.21 -27.87 8.35
C LEU A 289 -28.91 -28.11 9.10
N TYR A 290 -28.27 -29.25 8.89
CA TYR A 290 -27.08 -29.71 9.60
C TYR A 290 -25.91 -29.80 8.63
N ASP A 291 -24.83 -29.09 8.93
CA ASP A 291 -23.58 -29.06 8.19
C ASP A 291 -23.73 -28.94 6.66
N PRO A 292 -24.52 -27.96 6.16
CA PRO A 292 -24.71 -27.81 4.72
C PRO A 292 -23.37 -27.59 4.00
N GLU A 293 -23.16 -28.35 2.93
CA GLU A 293 -21.98 -28.21 2.07
C GLU A 293 -21.99 -26.93 1.22
N ALA A 294 -23.14 -26.25 1.14
CA ALA A 294 -23.36 -25.02 0.39
C ALA A 294 -23.46 -23.77 1.29
N ASP A 295 -23.17 -22.63 0.66
CA ASP A 295 -23.36 -21.30 1.23
C ASP A 295 -24.76 -20.77 0.91
N VAL A 296 -25.21 -21.01 -0.32
CA VAL A 296 -26.56 -20.67 -0.80
C VAL A 296 -27.43 -21.92 -0.76
N LEU A 297 -28.33 -21.97 0.22
CA LEU A 297 -29.24 -23.07 0.51
C LEU A 297 -30.54 -22.88 -0.27
N LEU A 298 -30.75 -23.75 -1.25
CA LEU A 298 -31.87 -23.68 -2.17
C LEU A 298 -32.91 -24.75 -1.85
N THR A 299 -34.18 -24.34 -1.92
CA THR A 299 -35.34 -25.21 -1.81
C THR A 299 -36.25 -25.06 -3.02
N HIS A 300 -36.95 -26.14 -3.35
CA HIS A 300 -38.11 -26.12 -4.22
C HIS A 300 -39.29 -25.40 -3.54
N PHE A 301 -40.08 -24.71 -4.35
CA PHE A 301 -41.35 -24.11 -3.94
C PHE A 301 -42.47 -24.74 -4.78
N GLY A 302 -43.45 -25.33 -4.09
CA GLY A 302 -44.70 -25.80 -4.69
C GLY A 302 -45.85 -24.85 -4.37
N ASP A 303 -47.08 -25.27 -4.67
CA ASP A 303 -48.29 -24.48 -4.43
C ASP A 303 -48.51 -24.20 -2.93
N ASP A 304 -48.09 -25.12 -2.07
CA ASP A 304 -48.15 -25.00 -0.60
C ASP A 304 -46.94 -24.25 0.00
N GLY A 305 -46.05 -23.72 -0.84
CA GLY A 305 -44.84 -23.01 -0.42
C GLY A 305 -43.58 -23.88 -0.42
N GLN A 306 -42.71 -23.66 0.56
CA GLN A 306 -41.38 -24.26 0.60
C GLN A 306 -41.45 -25.78 0.87
N ASP A 307 -40.94 -26.59 -0.05
CA ASP A 307 -40.82 -28.04 0.11
C ASP A 307 -39.35 -28.43 0.36
N ARG A 308 -39.04 -29.01 1.53
CA ARG A 308 -37.67 -29.37 1.92
C ARG A 308 -37.31 -30.84 1.64
N ASP A 309 -38.29 -31.70 1.44
CA ASP A 309 -38.11 -33.16 1.41
C ASP A 309 -38.46 -33.78 0.05
N GLY A 310 -39.29 -33.14 -0.76
CA GLY A 310 -39.64 -33.61 -2.10
C GLY A 310 -38.58 -33.25 -3.14
N LEU A 311 -38.92 -32.34 -4.06
CA LEU A 311 -38.06 -32.04 -5.21
C LEU A 311 -36.73 -31.39 -4.83
N THR A 312 -36.63 -30.79 -3.63
CA THR A 312 -35.37 -30.29 -3.07
C THR A 312 -34.29 -31.37 -2.99
N ARG A 313 -34.64 -32.65 -2.79
CA ARG A 313 -33.65 -33.75 -2.76
C ARG A 313 -32.99 -34.02 -4.12
N ARG A 314 -33.52 -33.44 -5.20
CA ARG A 314 -32.96 -33.48 -6.56
C ARG A 314 -31.95 -32.36 -6.82
N LEU A 315 -31.63 -31.59 -5.79
CA LEU A 315 -30.45 -30.74 -5.76
C LEU A 315 -29.30 -31.49 -5.06
N SER A 316 -28.07 -31.36 -5.59
CA SER A 316 -26.87 -31.79 -4.90
C SER A 316 -26.53 -30.84 -3.73
N GLY A 317 -25.90 -31.37 -2.66
CA GLY A 317 -25.40 -30.56 -1.54
C GLY A 317 -24.45 -29.45 -2.01
N ARG A 318 -23.60 -29.76 -3.00
CA ARG A 318 -22.91 -28.78 -3.85
C ARG A 318 -23.41 -28.92 -5.28
N HIS A 319 -24.16 -27.94 -5.77
CA HIS A 319 -24.82 -28.01 -7.07
C HIS A 319 -24.12 -27.14 -8.11
N ALA A 320 -23.91 -25.87 -7.80
CA ALA A 320 -23.21 -24.94 -8.66
C ALA A 320 -22.29 -24.05 -7.84
N VAL A 321 -21.30 -23.45 -8.49
CA VAL A 321 -20.43 -22.45 -7.86
C VAL A 321 -20.53 -21.16 -8.66
N ILE A 322 -20.77 -20.04 -7.98
CA ILE A 322 -20.66 -18.70 -8.56
C ILE A 322 -19.43 -18.03 -7.97
N ARG A 323 -18.58 -17.45 -8.82
CA ARG A 323 -17.36 -16.75 -8.39
C ARG A 323 -16.97 -15.63 -9.35
N PRO A 324 -16.12 -14.68 -8.94
CA PRO A 324 -15.46 -13.76 -9.85
C PRO A 324 -14.55 -14.53 -10.83
N GLY A 325 -14.59 -14.18 -12.10
CA GLY A 325 -13.74 -14.67 -13.17
C GLY A 325 -13.11 -13.51 -13.96
N VAL A 326 -12.38 -13.84 -15.03
CA VAL A 326 -11.62 -12.84 -15.82
C VAL A 326 -12.50 -11.74 -16.41
N ASN A 327 -13.74 -12.09 -16.80
CA ASN A 327 -14.68 -11.19 -17.48
C ASN A 327 -15.95 -10.92 -16.66
N GLY A 328 -15.81 -10.85 -15.33
CA GLY A 328 -16.93 -10.73 -14.40
C GLY A 328 -17.29 -12.09 -13.77
N PHE A 329 -18.50 -12.23 -13.26
CA PHE A 329 -18.90 -13.46 -12.55
C PHE A 329 -19.13 -14.63 -13.50
N GLU A 330 -18.74 -15.82 -13.07
CA GLU A 330 -18.96 -17.08 -13.77
C GLU A 330 -19.72 -18.07 -12.88
N ILE A 331 -20.43 -19.00 -13.52
CA ILE A 331 -21.09 -20.13 -12.88
C ILE A 331 -20.50 -21.45 -13.39
N GLU A 332 -20.32 -22.41 -12.49
CA GLU A 332 -19.80 -23.74 -12.78
C GLU A 332 -20.75 -24.82 -12.25
N ASP A 333 -21.03 -25.84 -13.06
CA ASP A 333 -21.79 -27.02 -12.65
C ASP A 333 -20.89 -28.05 -11.97
N VAL A 334 -21.11 -28.28 -10.68
CA VAL A 334 -20.41 -29.31 -9.89
C VAL A 334 -21.33 -30.44 -9.45
N SER A 335 -22.58 -30.43 -9.92
CA SER A 335 -23.65 -31.27 -9.43
C SER A 335 -23.61 -32.71 -9.94
N ARG A 336 -24.50 -33.54 -9.40
CA ARG A 336 -24.87 -34.84 -9.96
C ARG A 336 -25.95 -34.74 -11.06
N TYR A 337 -26.82 -33.74 -10.98
CA TYR A 337 -28.07 -33.68 -11.75
C TYR A 337 -28.02 -32.71 -12.94
N GLY A 338 -26.91 -32.00 -13.11
CA GLY A 338 -26.68 -31.02 -14.15
C GLY A 338 -27.40 -29.70 -13.87
N ILE A 339 -26.85 -28.60 -14.38
CA ILE A 339 -27.58 -27.32 -14.53
C ILE A 339 -27.93 -27.09 -15.99
N LEU A 340 -28.97 -26.30 -16.26
CA LEU A 340 -29.24 -25.75 -17.59
C LEU A 340 -29.04 -24.25 -17.55
N LEU A 341 -28.20 -23.74 -18.45
CA LEU A 341 -28.03 -22.32 -18.72
C LEU A 341 -28.76 -22.02 -20.03
N ASP A 342 -29.81 -21.21 -19.99
CA ASP A 342 -30.68 -20.94 -21.13
C ASP A 342 -31.21 -22.24 -21.81
N GLY A 343 -31.47 -23.27 -21.01
CA GLY A 343 -31.94 -24.58 -21.48
C GLY A 343 -30.86 -25.54 -21.99
N VAL A 344 -29.58 -25.14 -21.96
CA VAL A 344 -28.45 -25.96 -22.42
C VAL A 344 -27.55 -26.33 -21.26
N TRP A 345 -27.17 -27.61 -21.16
CA TRP A 345 -26.17 -28.04 -20.18
C TRP A 345 -24.76 -27.63 -20.65
N PRO A 346 -24.04 -26.76 -19.90
CA PRO A 346 -22.70 -26.31 -20.30
C PRO A 346 -21.62 -27.39 -20.19
N GLY A 347 -21.92 -28.51 -19.52
CA GLY A 347 -20.97 -29.55 -19.16
C GLY A 347 -20.43 -29.37 -17.74
N LYS A 348 -20.11 -30.51 -17.10
CA LYS A 348 -19.63 -30.54 -15.72
C LYS A 348 -18.25 -29.89 -15.58
N ASN A 349 -18.05 -29.14 -14.51
CA ASN A 349 -16.82 -28.42 -14.16
C ASN A 349 -16.32 -27.47 -15.27
N LYS A 350 -17.24 -26.92 -16.05
CA LYS A 350 -16.95 -25.92 -17.08
C LYS A 350 -17.49 -24.56 -16.64
N PRO A 351 -16.62 -23.60 -16.30
CA PRO A 351 -17.06 -22.26 -15.94
C PRO A 351 -17.68 -21.56 -17.14
N VAL A 352 -18.80 -20.88 -16.92
CA VAL A 352 -19.52 -20.09 -17.93
C VAL A 352 -19.74 -18.68 -17.41
N PRO A 353 -19.32 -17.63 -18.13
CA PRO A 353 -19.61 -16.26 -17.75
C PRO A 353 -21.12 -16.00 -17.63
N LEU A 354 -21.54 -15.40 -16.52
CA LEU A 354 -22.91 -14.97 -16.32
C LEU A 354 -23.24 -13.80 -17.24
N ARG A 355 -24.45 -13.79 -17.80
CA ARG A 355 -24.93 -12.76 -18.72
C ARG A 355 -26.29 -12.25 -18.27
N LEU A 356 -26.56 -10.97 -18.50
CA LEU A 356 -27.87 -10.38 -18.19
C LEU A 356 -28.98 -11.16 -18.92
N GLY A 357 -30.02 -11.53 -18.18
CA GLY A 357 -31.16 -12.30 -18.67
C GLY A 357 -30.97 -13.82 -18.69
N MET A 358 -29.76 -14.32 -18.43
CA MET A 358 -29.48 -15.76 -18.42
C MET A 358 -30.38 -16.47 -17.42
N ARG A 359 -31.09 -17.50 -17.89
CA ARG A 359 -31.88 -18.40 -17.06
C ARG A 359 -31.02 -19.57 -16.59
N ILE A 360 -31.07 -19.84 -15.28
CA ILE A 360 -30.31 -20.90 -14.63
C ILE A 360 -31.32 -21.86 -14.01
N GLU A 361 -31.44 -23.06 -14.56
CA GLU A 361 -32.24 -24.15 -13.97
C GLU A 361 -31.30 -25.11 -13.25
N LEU A 362 -31.50 -25.32 -11.96
CA LEU A 362 -30.62 -26.13 -11.10
C LEU A 362 -30.94 -27.64 -11.20
N SER A 363 -31.45 -28.08 -12.34
CA SER A 363 -31.57 -29.49 -12.67
C SER A 363 -31.76 -29.68 -14.17
N ALA A 364 -30.92 -30.49 -14.78
CA ALA A 364 -31.08 -30.86 -16.20
C ALA A 364 -32.13 -31.97 -16.41
N SER A 365 -32.47 -32.72 -15.35
CA SER A 365 -33.33 -33.91 -15.46
C SER A 365 -34.78 -33.65 -15.04
N ILE A 366 -35.04 -32.66 -14.19
CA ILE A 366 -36.39 -32.34 -13.70
C ILE A 366 -36.58 -30.83 -13.74
N LYS A 367 -37.54 -30.36 -14.53
CA LYS A 367 -37.83 -28.94 -14.69
C LYS A 367 -38.49 -28.34 -13.45
N GLY A 368 -38.30 -27.04 -13.24
CA GLY A 368 -39.04 -26.28 -12.23
C GLY A 368 -38.64 -26.51 -10.77
N ILE A 369 -37.50 -27.18 -10.49
CA ILE A 369 -37.06 -27.38 -9.08
C ILE A 369 -36.65 -26.03 -8.47
N VAL A 370 -35.58 -25.44 -9.00
CA VAL A 370 -35.13 -24.08 -8.70
C VAL A 370 -34.73 -23.43 -10.01
N GLU A 371 -35.36 -22.30 -10.30
CA GLU A 371 -35.11 -21.52 -11.49
C GLU A 371 -34.75 -20.09 -11.12
N LEU A 372 -33.59 -19.68 -11.59
CA LEU A 372 -33.02 -18.38 -11.34
C LEU A 372 -32.84 -17.62 -12.65
N ASN A 373 -32.76 -16.29 -12.56
CA ASN A 373 -32.45 -15.41 -13.68
C ASN A 373 -31.44 -14.36 -13.23
N VAL A 374 -30.39 -14.16 -14.03
CA VAL A 374 -29.41 -13.09 -13.85
C VAL A 374 -30.03 -11.76 -14.25
N THR A 375 -30.32 -10.93 -13.26
CA THR A 375 -31.10 -9.70 -13.46
C THR A 375 -30.28 -8.42 -13.41
N ALA A 376 -29.07 -8.44 -12.88
CA ALA A 376 -28.13 -7.33 -13.01
C ALA A 376 -26.70 -7.84 -12.97
N ILE A 377 -25.82 -7.21 -13.75
CA ILE A 377 -24.38 -7.42 -13.72
C ILE A 377 -23.73 -6.08 -13.45
N MET A 378 -23.17 -5.91 -12.27
CA MET A 378 -22.52 -4.70 -11.78
C MET A 378 -20.99 -4.89 -11.76
N PRO A 379 -20.18 -3.80 -11.74
CA PRO A 379 -18.72 -3.91 -11.68
C PRO A 379 -18.15 -4.62 -10.44
N HIS A 380 -18.98 -4.80 -9.41
CA HIS A 380 -18.63 -5.34 -8.10
C HIS A 380 -19.54 -6.51 -7.67
N GLY A 381 -20.46 -6.96 -8.54
CA GLY A 381 -21.43 -7.96 -8.14
C GLY A 381 -22.44 -8.36 -9.21
N VAL A 382 -23.22 -9.40 -8.91
CA VAL A 382 -24.33 -9.89 -9.76
C VAL A 382 -25.57 -10.11 -8.89
N ILE A 383 -26.73 -9.70 -9.43
CA ILE A 383 -28.03 -9.92 -8.78
C ILE A 383 -28.79 -11.00 -9.53
N VAL A 384 -29.18 -12.04 -8.79
CA VAL A 384 -29.89 -13.20 -9.31
C VAL A 384 -31.23 -13.32 -8.58
N HIS A 385 -32.33 -13.41 -9.34
CA HIS A 385 -33.67 -13.57 -8.79
C HIS A 385 -34.25 -14.93 -9.10
N ARG A 386 -35.08 -15.45 -8.21
CA ARG A 386 -35.96 -16.58 -8.52
C ARG A 386 -36.99 -16.18 -9.59
N ILE A 387 -37.35 -17.15 -10.42
CA ILE A 387 -38.42 -17.05 -11.42
C ILE A 387 -39.41 -18.23 -11.36
N ASP A 388 -39.21 -19.14 -10.40
CA ASP A 388 -40.13 -20.22 -10.06
C ASP A 388 -41.20 -19.75 -9.05
N GLN A 389 -41.98 -20.69 -8.47
CA GLN A 389 -43.01 -20.40 -7.46
C GLN A 389 -42.48 -19.66 -6.21
N GLY A 390 -41.16 -19.66 -5.99
CA GLY A 390 -40.48 -18.89 -4.95
C GLY A 390 -40.07 -17.47 -5.36
N ALA A 391 -40.54 -16.93 -6.50
CA ALA A 391 -40.12 -15.62 -7.04
C ALA A 391 -40.20 -14.44 -6.05
N HIS A 392 -41.14 -14.49 -5.10
CA HIS A 392 -41.32 -13.48 -4.05
C HIS A 392 -40.62 -13.82 -2.74
N ALA A 393 -40.12 -15.05 -2.59
CA ALA A 393 -39.47 -15.48 -1.35
C ALA A 393 -38.09 -14.85 -1.22
N GLU A 394 -37.28 -14.92 -2.27
CA GLU A 394 -35.86 -14.56 -2.18
C GLU A 394 -35.23 -14.08 -3.50
N CYS A 395 -34.21 -13.24 -3.38
CA CYS A 395 -33.21 -12.96 -4.40
C CYS A 395 -31.81 -12.93 -3.77
N PHE A 396 -30.78 -12.98 -4.61
CA PHE A 396 -29.40 -13.21 -4.21
C PHE A 396 -28.48 -12.15 -4.80
N TYR A 397 -27.63 -11.59 -3.95
CA TYR A 397 -26.52 -10.72 -4.30
C TYR A 397 -25.23 -11.51 -4.12
N PHE A 398 -24.46 -11.63 -5.19
CA PHE A 398 -23.10 -12.14 -5.14
C PHE A 398 -22.17 -10.97 -5.40
N LEU A 399 -21.39 -10.59 -4.39
CA LEU A 399 -20.55 -9.40 -4.39
C LEU A 399 -19.09 -9.80 -4.31
N GLU A 400 -18.23 -9.08 -5.03
CA GLU A 400 -16.79 -9.28 -4.96
C GLU A 400 -16.25 -8.65 -3.66
N PRO A 401 -15.62 -9.42 -2.75
CA PRO A 401 -15.13 -8.89 -1.48
C PRO A 401 -14.08 -7.79 -1.70
N GLY A 402 -14.25 -6.66 -1.01
CA GLY A 402 -13.32 -5.54 -1.09
C GLY A 402 -13.43 -4.68 -2.36
N ARG A 403 -14.38 -4.98 -3.25
CA ARG A 403 -14.57 -4.24 -4.49
C ARG A 403 -15.59 -3.10 -4.32
N HIS A 404 -15.09 -1.87 -4.31
CA HIS A 404 -15.94 -0.69 -4.31
C HIS A 404 -16.56 -0.45 -5.72
N PRO A 405 -17.86 -0.12 -5.84
CA PRO A 405 -18.53 0.13 -7.13
C PRO A 405 -18.05 1.38 -7.88
N GLY A 406 -17.45 2.33 -7.17
CA GLY A 406 -17.10 3.66 -7.67
C GLY A 406 -18.25 4.67 -7.54
N PHE A 407 -17.92 5.96 -7.55
CA PHE A 407 -18.89 7.05 -7.62
C PHE A 407 -18.39 8.16 -8.57
N PRO A 408 -19.19 8.65 -9.53
CA PRO A 408 -20.54 8.18 -9.86
C PRO A 408 -20.54 6.72 -10.34
N LEU A 409 -21.64 6.02 -10.09
CA LEU A 409 -21.78 4.62 -10.45
C LEU A 409 -21.71 4.45 -11.96
N ALA A 410 -20.79 3.61 -12.45
CA ALA A 410 -20.69 3.32 -13.87
C ALA A 410 -21.99 2.66 -14.36
N PRO A 411 -22.49 3.00 -15.57
CA PRO A 411 -23.66 2.35 -16.13
C PRO A 411 -23.47 0.83 -16.21
N PHE A 412 -24.51 0.09 -15.84
CA PHE A 412 -24.48 -1.36 -15.83
C PHE A 412 -25.81 -1.94 -16.31
N GLY A 413 -25.78 -3.18 -16.80
CA GLY A 413 -26.97 -3.85 -17.30
C GLY A 413 -27.85 -4.36 -16.15
N ALA A 414 -29.11 -3.92 -16.09
CA ALA A 414 -30.09 -4.36 -15.11
C ALA A 414 -31.50 -4.50 -15.71
N ALA A 415 -32.20 -5.55 -15.31
CA ALA A 415 -33.63 -5.71 -15.54
C ALA A 415 -34.43 -4.76 -14.64
N PRO A 416 -35.69 -4.40 -15.00
CA PRO A 416 -36.48 -3.42 -14.23
C PRO A 416 -36.57 -3.73 -12.74
N ARG A 417 -36.80 -4.99 -12.36
CA ARG A 417 -36.87 -5.42 -10.95
C ARG A 417 -35.55 -5.26 -10.18
N ALA A 418 -34.40 -5.39 -10.85
CA ALA A 418 -33.10 -5.21 -10.21
C ALA A 418 -32.68 -3.72 -10.17
N SER A 419 -33.17 -2.90 -11.10
CA SER A 419 -32.82 -1.47 -11.17
C SER A 419 -33.33 -0.65 -9.98
N VAL A 420 -34.38 -1.13 -9.29
CA VAL A 420 -34.97 -0.48 -8.11
C VAL A 420 -34.37 -0.99 -6.79
N MET A 421 -33.47 -1.97 -6.85
CA MET A 421 -32.86 -2.56 -5.66
C MET A 421 -31.71 -1.70 -5.14
N PRO A 422 -31.38 -1.76 -3.83
CA PRO A 422 -30.32 -0.94 -3.25
C PRO A 422 -28.94 -1.32 -3.79
N VAL A 423 -28.09 -0.30 -3.99
CA VAL A 423 -26.69 -0.50 -4.38
C VAL A 423 -25.88 -0.90 -3.15
N ILE A 424 -25.51 -2.18 -3.08
CA ILE A 424 -24.81 -2.78 -1.94
C ILE A 424 -23.47 -3.33 -2.41
N TYR A 425 -22.41 -3.05 -1.65
CA TYR A 425 -21.07 -3.58 -1.88
C TYR A 425 -20.46 -4.10 -0.58
N HIS A 426 -19.36 -4.83 -0.69
CA HIS A 426 -18.63 -5.36 0.46
C HIS A 426 -17.23 -4.77 0.52
N GLN A 427 -16.88 -4.14 1.63
CA GLN A 427 -15.57 -3.52 1.82
C GLN A 427 -15.19 -3.53 3.31
N ASN A 428 -13.90 -3.65 3.58
CA ASN A 428 -13.33 -3.70 4.93
C ASN A 428 -13.97 -4.77 5.81
N GLY A 429 -14.41 -5.89 5.21
CA GLY A 429 -14.97 -7.04 5.92
C GLY A 429 -16.48 -6.99 6.16
N GLY A 430 -17.22 -5.98 5.69
CA GLY A 430 -18.68 -5.94 5.84
C GLY A 430 -19.43 -5.26 4.70
N PHE A 431 -20.75 -5.25 4.80
CA PHE A 431 -21.65 -4.72 3.77
C PHE A 431 -21.93 -3.23 3.95
N TRP A 432 -21.92 -2.50 2.84
CA TRP A 432 -22.21 -1.08 2.78
C TRP A 432 -23.29 -0.81 1.76
N HIS A 433 -24.08 0.24 2.00
CA HIS A 433 -24.97 0.82 1.01
C HIS A 433 -24.34 2.09 0.45
N LEU A 434 -24.40 2.25 -0.88
CA LEU A 434 -24.04 3.48 -1.58
C LEU A 434 -25.30 4.18 -2.06
N ASP A 435 -25.56 5.40 -1.59
CA ASP A 435 -26.63 6.24 -2.13
C ASP A 435 -26.26 6.69 -3.56
N PRO A 436 -27.00 6.26 -4.60
CA PRO A 436 -26.64 6.56 -5.99
C PRO A 436 -26.77 8.05 -6.34
N ALA A 437 -27.54 8.83 -5.58
CA ALA A 437 -27.73 10.26 -5.83
C ALA A 437 -26.64 11.12 -5.19
N SER A 438 -26.26 10.81 -3.94
CA SER A 438 -25.33 11.63 -3.17
C SER A 438 -23.90 11.06 -3.09
N GLY A 439 -23.72 9.78 -3.39
CA GLY A 439 -22.46 9.07 -3.18
C GLY A 439 -22.18 8.76 -1.70
N LYS A 440 -23.15 9.01 -0.81
CA LYS A 440 -22.99 8.74 0.62
C LYS A 440 -22.97 7.23 0.87
N GLU A 441 -21.89 6.79 1.52
CA GLU A 441 -21.73 5.41 1.98
C GLU A 441 -22.29 5.24 3.40
N THR A 442 -22.99 4.14 3.64
CA THR A 442 -23.55 3.81 4.96
C THR A 442 -23.29 2.35 5.29
N ALA A 443 -22.59 2.12 6.40
CA ALA A 443 -22.34 0.78 6.94
C ALA A 443 -23.66 0.07 7.29
N LEU A 444 -23.84 -1.15 6.79
CA LEU A 444 -25.03 -1.96 7.05
C LEU A 444 -24.79 -2.86 8.26
N SER A 445 -25.65 -2.73 9.27
CA SER A 445 -25.59 -3.53 10.49
C SER A 445 -27.00 -3.73 11.05
N PRO A 446 -27.22 -4.68 11.97
CA PRO A 446 -28.54 -4.90 12.56
C PRO A 446 -29.17 -3.66 13.22
N GLY A 447 -28.35 -2.69 13.65
CA GLY A 447 -28.81 -1.41 14.22
C GLY A 447 -28.97 -0.26 13.22
N ALA A 448 -28.72 -0.47 11.92
CA ALA A 448 -28.81 0.58 10.91
C ALA A 448 -30.26 0.98 10.60
N ALA A 449 -30.53 2.28 10.51
CA ALA A 449 -31.84 2.83 10.15
C ALA A 449 -32.07 2.78 8.62
N LEU A 450 -32.45 1.60 8.12
CA LEU A 450 -32.58 1.33 6.68
C LEU A 450 -33.76 2.07 6.02
N ASP A 451 -34.79 2.44 6.78
CA ASP A 451 -35.97 3.18 6.33
C ASP A 451 -35.64 4.57 5.76
N ARG A 452 -34.46 5.10 6.10
CA ARG A 452 -33.95 6.40 5.63
C ARG A 452 -33.01 6.29 4.44
N LEU A 453 -32.66 5.08 4.03
CA LEU A 453 -31.72 4.84 2.93
C LEU A 453 -32.48 4.76 1.61
N ALA A 454 -31.85 5.26 0.55
CA ALA A 454 -32.39 5.18 -0.80
C ALA A 454 -32.61 3.71 -1.20
N GLN A 455 -33.69 3.44 -1.93
CA GLN A 455 -33.98 2.11 -2.50
C GLN A 455 -34.20 0.98 -1.47
N PHE A 456 -34.36 1.30 -0.18
CA PHE A 456 -34.79 0.33 0.83
C PHE A 456 -36.29 0.40 1.08
N PRO A 457 -37.01 -0.73 1.05
CA PRO A 457 -38.41 -0.78 1.49
C PRO A 457 -38.54 -0.47 2.99
N ARG A 458 -39.62 0.22 3.38
CA ARG A 458 -39.85 0.73 4.75
C ARG A 458 -39.77 -0.31 5.88
N HIS A 459 -40.08 -1.57 5.59
CA HIS A 459 -40.12 -2.65 6.58
C HIS A 459 -38.93 -3.60 6.47
N THR A 460 -37.80 -3.10 5.98
CA THR A 460 -36.56 -3.87 5.82
C THR A 460 -35.67 -3.75 7.05
N ARG A 461 -35.16 -4.89 7.52
CA ARG A 461 -34.10 -4.96 8.54
C ARG A 461 -32.89 -5.72 8.01
N PHE A 462 -31.71 -5.36 8.50
CA PHE A 462 -30.49 -6.11 8.25
C PHE A 462 -30.34 -7.25 9.26
N ALA A 463 -30.01 -8.44 8.79
CA ALA A 463 -29.62 -9.58 9.60
C ALA A 463 -28.19 -10.00 9.22
N SER A 464 -27.36 -10.26 10.22
CA SER A 464 -25.95 -10.66 10.07
C SER A 464 -25.75 -12.09 9.57
N GLU A 465 -26.83 -12.84 9.39
CA GLU A 465 -26.85 -14.20 8.87
C GLU A 465 -27.63 -14.23 7.57
N SER A 466 -27.25 -15.12 6.65
CA SER A 466 -27.93 -15.24 5.35
C SER A 466 -29.30 -15.91 5.43
N TYR A 467 -29.58 -16.72 6.47
CA TYR A 467 -30.84 -17.45 6.70
C TYR A 467 -31.39 -17.22 8.13
N PRO A 468 -31.69 -15.97 8.54
CA PRO A 468 -32.04 -15.64 9.92
C PRO A 468 -33.36 -16.27 10.41
N GLU A 469 -34.18 -16.79 9.51
CA GLU A 469 -35.41 -17.54 9.78
C GLU A 469 -35.16 -19.03 10.07
N CYS A 470 -33.94 -19.53 9.82
CA CYS A 470 -33.58 -20.94 9.98
C CYS A 470 -32.47 -21.09 11.00
N TRP A 471 -32.57 -22.11 11.86
CA TRP A 471 -31.50 -22.49 12.76
C TRP A 471 -30.51 -23.42 12.04
N ILE A 472 -29.66 -22.87 11.16
CA ILE A 472 -28.65 -23.65 10.45
C ILE A 472 -27.53 -24.03 11.42
N VAL A 473 -27.35 -25.33 11.64
CA VAL A 473 -26.31 -25.87 12.51
C VAL A 473 -25.07 -26.15 11.67
N ARG A 474 -24.01 -25.38 11.88
CA ARG A 474 -22.68 -25.65 11.32
C ARG A 474 -21.78 -26.11 12.47
N SER A 475 -21.51 -27.40 12.56
CA SER A 475 -20.53 -28.02 13.44
C SER A 475 -19.15 -27.48 13.06
N ALA A 476 -18.67 -26.49 13.81
CA ALA A 476 -17.42 -25.80 13.51
C ALA A 476 -16.22 -26.77 13.53
N LEU A 477 -15.77 -27.18 12.34
CA LEU A 477 -14.42 -27.68 12.01
C LEU A 477 -14.21 -27.59 10.48
N LYS A 478 -14.48 -26.41 9.90
CA LYS A 478 -13.94 -26.03 8.58
C LYS A 478 -13.31 -24.65 8.72
N SER A 479 -12.05 -24.65 9.15
CA SER A 479 -11.16 -23.51 8.98
C SER A 479 -10.87 -23.34 7.49
N THR A 480 -11.62 -22.48 6.81
CA THR A 480 -11.24 -22.02 5.47
C THR A 480 -11.77 -20.60 5.28
N HIS A 481 -10.95 -19.62 5.66
CA HIS A 481 -10.36 -18.67 4.71
C HIS A 481 -9.16 -18.01 5.40
N GLY A 482 -8.00 -18.16 4.76
CA GLY A 482 -6.70 -17.79 5.32
C GLY A 482 -6.59 -16.31 5.66
N VAL A 483 -6.42 -16.03 6.94
CA VAL A 483 -5.52 -14.98 7.41
C VAL A 483 -4.28 -15.71 7.90
N ALA A 484 -3.13 -15.32 7.38
CA ALA A 484 -1.85 -15.88 7.77
C ALA A 484 -1.61 -15.65 9.27
N ASP A 485 -1.86 -16.67 10.09
CA ASP A 485 -1.21 -16.81 11.38
C ASP A 485 0.24 -17.23 11.13
N MET A 486 1.09 -16.23 10.97
CA MET A 486 2.52 -16.38 11.14
C MET A 486 2.91 -15.72 12.45
N GLN A 487 2.70 -16.41 13.58
CA GLN A 487 3.42 -16.13 14.82
C GLN A 487 3.75 -17.41 15.62
N THR A 488 5.05 -17.55 15.85
CA THR A 488 5.71 -18.00 17.09
C THR A 488 5.71 -19.48 17.44
N ALA A 489 6.82 -20.14 17.09
CA ALA A 489 7.75 -20.71 18.07
C ALA A 489 9.18 -20.60 17.53
#